data_AF-A0A6J4PHB5-F1
#
_entry.id   AF-A0A6J4PHB5-F1
#
_cell.length_a   1.000
_cell.length_b   1.000
_cell.length_c   1.000
_cell.angle_alpha   90.00
_cell.angle_beta   90.00
_cell.angle_gamma   90.00
#
_symmetry.space_group_name_H-M   'P 1'
#
loop_
_entity.id
_entity.type
_entity.pdbx_description
1 polymer ?
#
loop_
_entity_poly.entity_id
_entity_poly.type
_entity_poly.pdbx_seq_one_letter_code
_entity_poly.pdbx_strand_id
1 'polypeptide(L)' 'MTSGYIPDHGEPGPDEILAALREAVREDPGLRERPAEDVSRDLARGGYLESEPSPTLVAEMLGTLEREEG' A
#
# COMPACT_ATOMS: atom_id res chain seq x y z
N MET A 1 -3.65 -20.29 15.44
CA MET A 1 -2.56 -20.34 14.46
C MET A 1 -3.01 -19.48 13.29
N THR A 2 -2.65 -18.20 13.27
CA THR A 2 -2.92 -17.38 12.09
C THR A 2 -1.85 -17.80 11.08
N SER A 3 -2.30 -18.20 9.89
CA SER A 3 -1.40 -18.58 8.80
C SER A 3 -0.70 -17.31 8.37
N GLY A 4 0.50 -17.08 8.91
CA GLY A 4 1.37 -15.99 8.50
C GLY A 4 1.72 -16.20 7.03
N TYR A 5 1.12 -15.39 6.17
CA TYR A 5 1.62 -15.18 4.82
C TYR A 5 3.06 -14.70 4.98
N ILE A 6 4.05 -15.51 4.61
CA ILE A 6 5.45 -15.11 4.58
C ILE A 6 5.64 -14.51 3.19
N PRO A 7 5.72 -13.18 3.03
CA PRO A 7 6.05 -12.60 1.74
C PRO A 7 7.42 -13.12 1.32
N ASP A 8 7.60 -13.40 0.02
CA ASP A 8 8.92 -13.63 -0.55
C ASP A 8 9.84 -12.47 -0.14
N HIS A 9 11.07 -12.79 0.23
CA HIS A 9 12.03 -12.04 1.06
C HIS A 9 12.40 -10.57 0.63
N GLY A 10 11.64 -9.91 -0.24
CA GLY A 10 11.83 -8.52 -0.62
C GLY A 10 10.60 -7.79 -1.19
N GLU A 11 9.42 -8.43 -1.29
CA GLU A 11 8.17 -7.74 -1.70
C GLU A 11 7.30 -7.45 -0.48
N PRO A 12 6.85 -6.20 -0.29
CA PRO A 12 6.03 -5.82 0.87
C PRO A 12 4.68 -6.52 0.85
N GLY A 13 4.27 -7.03 2.01
CA GLY A 13 3.00 -7.72 2.18
C GLY A 13 1.78 -6.77 2.17
N PRO A 14 0.56 -7.33 2.10
CA PRO A 14 -0.67 -6.54 2.10
C PRO A 14 -0.84 -5.67 3.36
N ASP A 15 -0.50 -6.18 4.54
CA ASP A 15 -0.56 -5.41 5.79
C ASP A 15 0.43 -4.23 5.79
N GLU A 16 1.64 -4.44 5.27
CA GLU A 16 2.67 -3.40 5.17
C GLU A 16 2.25 -2.32 4.18
N ILE A 17 1.71 -2.71 3.03
CA ILE A 17 1.19 -1.79 2.02
C ILE A 17 0.01 -1.00 2.57
N LEU A 18 -0.91 -1.63 3.31
CA LEU A 18 -2.03 -0.94 3.92
C LEU A 18 -1.57 0.08 4.98
N ALA A 19 -0.58 -0.27 5.80
CA ALA A 19 0.01 0.64 6.77
C ALA A 19 0.68 1.84 6.09
N ALA A 20 1.50 1.58 5.07
CA ALA A 20 2.18 2.57 4.25
C ALA A 20 1.18 3.50 3.54
N LEU A 21 0.12 2.94 2.94
CA LEU A 21 -0.97 3.70 2.32
C LEU A 21 -1.69 4.61 3.32
N ARG A 22 -1.99 4.12 4.52
CA ARG A 22 -2.63 4.93 5.57
C ARG A 22 -1.78 6.11 5.98
N GLU A 23 -0.47 5.93 6.07
CA GLU A 23 0.46 7.00 6.40
C GLU A 23 0.58 7.99 5.24
N ALA A 24 0.82 7.50 4.02
CA ALA A 24 0.94 8.32 2.83
C ALA A 24 -0.34 9.12 2.54
N VAL A 25 -1.54 8.54 2.70
CA VAL A 25 -2.83 9.22 2.53
C VAL A 25 -3.08 10.28 3.62
N ARG A 26 -2.53 10.11 4.83
CA ARG A 26 -2.61 11.16 5.86
C ARG A 26 -1.78 12.38 5.48
N GLU A 27 -0.65 12.18 4.83
CA GLU A 27 0.21 13.27 4.35
C GLU A 27 -0.30 13.90 3.05
N ASP A 28 -0.76 13.07 2.11
CA ASP A 28 -1.35 13.47 0.84
C ASP A 28 -2.68 12.73 0.61
N PRO A 29 -3.82 13.32 1.02
CA PRO A 29 -5.14 12.72 0.79
C PRO A 29 -5.46 12.47 -0.68
N GLY A 30 -4.80 13.21 -1.60
CA GLY A 30 -4.97 13.05 -3.04
C GLY A 30 -4.38 11.75 -3.60
N LEU A 31 -3.53 11.04 -2.83
CA LEU A 31 -2.99 9.73 -3.25
C LEU A 31 -4.08 8.71 -3.55
N ARG A 32 -5.25 8.80 -2.91
CA ARG A 32 -6.37 7.87 -3.14
C ARG A 32 -6.98 8.00 -4.54
N GLU A 33 -6.92 9.20 -5.11
CA GLU A 33 -7.46 9.49 -6.44
C GLU A 33 -6.44 9.23 -7.55
N ARG A 34 -5.19 8.95 -7.18
CA ARG A 34 -4.09 8.68 -8.11
C ARG A 34 -4.09 7.21 -8.56
N PRO A 35 -3.56 6.92 -9.76
CA PRO A 35 -3.45 5.54 -10.22
C PRO A 35 -2.50 4.75 -9.31
N ALA A 36 -2.84 3.49 -9.06
CA ALA A 36 -2.09 2.62 -8.13
C ALA A 36 -0.62 2.45 -8.51
N GLU A 37 -0.25 2.62 -9.79
CA GLU A 37 1.14 2.60 -10.29
C GLU A 37 1.94 3.84 -9.85
N ASP A 38 1.30 4.99 -9.77
CA ASP A 38 1.93 6.18 -9.23
C ASP A 38 2.04 6.07 -7.71
N VAL A 39 1.00 5.55 -7.06
CA VAL A 39 0.98 5.33 -5.61
C VAL A 39 2.05 4.32 -5.21
N SER A 40 2.20 3.19 -5.91
CA SER A 40 3.23 2.19 -5.60
C SER A 40 4.63 2.80 -5.63
N ARG A 41 4.94 3.55 -6.68
CA ARG A 41 6.23 4.23 -6.83
C ARG A 41 6.44 5.28 -5.75
N ASP A 42 5.39 6.03 -5.40
CA ASP A 42 5.47 7.05 -4.36
C ASP A 42 5.62 6.43 -2.97
N LEU A 43 5.05 5.25 -2.70
CA LEU A 43 5.27 4.52 -1.45
C LEU A 43 6.74 4.11 -1.27
N ALA A 44 7.37 3.56 -2.31
CA ALA A 44 8.78 3.21 -2.27
C ALA A 44 9.71 4.43 -2.26
N ARG A 45 9.44 5.43 -3.11
CA ARG A 45 10.24 6.66 -3.17
C ARG A 45 10.11 7.52 -1.91
N GLY A 46 8.92 7.54 -1.31
CA GLY A 46 8.63 8.22 -0.05
C GLY A 46 9.25 7.53 1.16
N GLY A 47 9.79 6.32 0.99
CA GLY A 47 10.39 5.54 2.07
C GLY A 47 9.37 4.87 3.00
N TYR A 48 8.10 4.80 2.59
CA TYR A 48 7.05 4.08 3.33
C TYR A 48 7.20 2.56 3.18
N LEU A 49 7.80 2.10 2.08
CA LEU A 49 8.10 0.70 1.82
C LEU A 49 9.55 0.53 1.36
N GLU A 50 10.18 -0.59 1.74
CA GLU A 50 11.56 -0.92 1.37
C GLU A 50 11.71 -1.22 -0.14
N SER A 51 10.64 -1.70 -0.77
CA SER A 51 10.57 -2.03 -2.20
C SER A 51 9.26 -1.51 -2.80
N GLU A 52 9.26 -1.30 -4.12
CA GLU A 52 8.04 -0.92 -4.85
C GLU A 52 7.02 -2.06 -4.81
N PRO A 53 5.84 -1.85 -4.19
CA PRO A 53 4.80 -2.86 -4.14
C PRO A 53 4.16 -3.05 -5.53
N SER A 54 3.56 -4.22 -5.75
CA SER A 54 2.79 -4.45 -6.97
C SER A 54 1.62 -3.46 -7.08
N PRO A 55 1.47 -2.74 -8.21
CA PRO A 55 0.36 -1.80 -8.41
C PRO A 55 -1.02 -2.47 -8.28
N THR A 56 -1.12 -3.75 -8.65
CA THR A 56 -2.36 -4.52 -8.47
C THR A 56 -2.71 -4.66 -6.99
N LEU A 57 -1.72 -4.96 -6.14
CA LEU A 57 -1.95 -5.10 -4.71
C LEU A 57 -2.25 -3.75 -4.05
N VAL A 58 -1.59 -2.68 -4.49
CA VAL A 58 -1.88 -1.31 -4.05
C VAL A 58 -3.30 -0.91 -4.40
N ALA A 59 -3.79 -1.22 -5.61
CA ALA A 59 -5.17 -0.95 -5.99
C ALA A 59 -6.17 -1.70 -5.11
N GLU A 60 -5.89 -2.97 -4.80
CA GLU A 60 -6.72 -3.73 -3.86
C GLU A 60 -6.73 -3.11 -2.46
N MET A 61 -5.57 -2.70 -1.94
CA MET A 61 -5.44 -2.09 -0.61
C MET A 61 -6.02 -0.67 -0.53
N LEU A 62 -5.98 0.10 -1.62
CA LEU A 62 -6.69 1.37 -1.72
C LEU A 62 -8.21 1.16 -1.64
N GLY A 63 -8.73 0.16 -2.37
CA GLY A 63 -10.14 -0.19 -2.32
C GLY A 63 -10.60 -0.73 -0.96
N THR A 64 -9.73 -1.40 -0.20
CA THR A 64 -10.04 -1.76 1.20
C THR A 64 -10.07 -0.52 2.09
N LEU A 65 -9.11 0.39 1.94
CA LEU A 65 -9.04 1.65 2.69
C LEU A 65 -10.31 2.51 2.49
N GLU A 66 -10.80 2.65 1.26
CA GLU A 66 -12.05 3.37 0.96
C GLU A 66 -13.28 2.69 1.58
N ARG A 67 -13.30 1.35 1.63
CA ARG A 67 -14.42 0.60 2.22
C ARG A 67 -14.42 0.66 3.75
N GLU A 68 -13.26 0.75 4.40
CA GLU A 68 -13.17 0.86 5.86
C GLU A 68 -13.64 2.21 6.41
N GLU A 69 -13.64 3.26 5.57
CA GLU A 69 -14.02 4.64 5.95
C GLU A 69 -15.42 5.06 5.46
N GLY A 70 -16.16 4.15 4.82
CA GLY A 70 -17.51 4.35 4.27
C GLY A 70 -18.66 3.86 5.13
#